data_AF-A0A6J1TWC3-F1
#
_entry.id   AF-A0A6J1TWC3-F1
#
_cell.length_a   1.000
_cell.length_b   1.000
_cell.length_c   1.000
_cell.angle_alpha   90.00
_cell.angle_beta   90.00
_cell.angle_gamma   90.00
#
_symmetry.space_group_name_H-M   'P 1'
#
loop_
_entity.id
_entity.type
_entity.pdbx_description
1 polymer ?
#
loop_
_entity_poly.entity_id
_entity_poly.type
_entity_poly.pdbx_seq_one_letter_code
_entity_poly.pdbx_strand_id
1 'polypeptide(L)'
;MIPTPRHQHVGPEGPFSAVYEPAEDTYLLLDALERDAEALRSAGIDICLEVGSGSGVVSSFLASIVGSKAFYMCTDINPAAGLCTAETARENNVHIQPVITDLVTGLLPRLHGKVDLLLFNPPYVVTPSAEIQTHGIEAAWAGDEIIKILQECGLNGNKVISRQAGREYLSVLKFYKS
;
A
#
# COMPACT_ATOMS: atom_id res chain seq x y z
N MET A 1 10.00 16.98 -9.61
CA MET A 1 9.99 16.14 -8.41
C MET A 1 8.64 16.34 -7.74
N ILE A 2 7.86 15.27 -7.62
CA ILE A 2 6.58 15.25 -6.91
C ILE A 2 6.92 15.16 -5.41
N PRO A 3 6.39 16.04 -4.56
CA PRO A 3 6.78 16.05 -3.15
C PRO A 3 6.18 14.85 -2.42
N THR A 4 6.92 14.32 -1.45
CA THR A 4 6.38 13.39 -0.45
C THR A 4 5.19 14.04 0.27
N PRO A 5 4.04 13.35 0.41
CA PRO A 5 2.89 13.84 1.16
C PRO A 5 3.25 14.21 2.60
N ARG A 6 2.56 15.21 3.14
CA ARG A 6 2.66 15.59 4.56
C ARG A 6 2.13 14.45 5.43
N HIS A 7 2.91 14.08 6.45
CA HIS A 7 2.61 12.97 7.36
C HIS A 7 3.18 13.23 8.77
N GLN A 8 3.26 14.49 9.19
CA GLN A 8 3.92 14.88 10.45
C GLN A 8 3.19 14.38 11.70
N HIS A 9 1.94 13.96 11.56
CA HIS A 9 1.17 13.34 12.64
C HIS A 9 1.56 11.87 12.87
N VAL A 10 2.35 11.27 11.99
CA VAL A 10 2.87 9.90 12.13
C VAL A 10 4.21 9.95 12.85
N GLY A 11 4.41 9.06 13.81
CA GLY A 11 5.65 8.96 14.56
C GLY A 11 5.44 8.30 15.92
N PRO A 12 6.50 8.16 16.74
CA PRO A 12 6.48 7.40 17.99
C PRO A 12 5.63 8.03 19.09
N GLU A 13 5.20 9.28 18.92
CA GLU A 13 4.40 10.03 19.87
C GLU A 13 3.01 10.36 19.31
N GLY A 14 2.01 10.45 20.17
CA GLY A 14 0.65 10.84 19.79
C GLY A 14 -0.26 9.68 19.37
N PRO A 15 -1.39 9.97 18.70
CA PRO A 15 -2.45 9.00 18.46
C PRO A 15 -2.09 7.91 17.43
N PHE A 16 -1.03 8.12 16.66
CA PHE A 16 -0.59 7.21 15.59
C PHE A 16 0.73 6.51 15.93
N SER A 17 1.10 6.42 17.21
CA SER A 17 2.34 5.78 17.67
C SER A 17 2.48 4.29 17.35
N ALA A 18 1.38 3.63 17.01
CA ALA A 18 1.34 2.23 16.59
C ALA A 18 1.20 2.08 15.06
N VAL A 19 1.34 3.16 14.29
CA VAL A 19 1.27 3.14 12.82
C VAL A 19 2.70 3.16 12.25
N TYR A 20 2.91 2.43 11.16
CA TYR A 20 4.19 2.39 10.48
C TYR A 20 4.58 3.77 9.94
N GLU A 21 5.71 4.30 10.43
CA GLU A 21 6.30 5.54 9.94
C GLU A 21 6.98 5.29 8.59
N PRO A 22 6.75 6.14 7.56
CA PRO A 22 7.40 6.00 6.25
C PRO A 22 8.93 5.87 6.36
N ALA A 23 9.46 4.74 5.90
CA ALA A 23 10.88 4.43 5.87
C ALA A 23 11.40 4.17 4.45
N GLU A 24 12.61 3.62 4.31
CA GLU A 24 13.32 3.45 3.04
C GLU A 24 12.53 2.66 1.98
N ASP A 25 11.77 1.65 2.39
CA ASP A 25 10.89 0.85 1.55
C ASP A 25 9.74 1.69 0.94
N THR A 26 9.16 2.56 1.75
CA THR A 26 8.06 3.46 1.40
C THR A 26 8.58 4.46 0.38
N TYR A 27 9.73 5.09 0.64
CA TYR A 27 10.36 6.03 -0.29
C TYR A 27 10.78 5.35 -1.60
N LEU A 28 11.25 4.10 -1.54
CA LEU A 28 11.56 3.35 -2.77
C LEU A 28 10.30 3.11 -3.62
N LEU A 29 9.15 2.84 -2.99
CA LEU A 29 7.87 2.72 -3.68
C LEU A 29 7.42 4.06 -4.27
N LEU A 30 7.59 5.17 -3.55
CA LEU A 30 7.31 6.51 -4.08
C LEU A 30 8.19 6.83 -5.30
N ASP A 31 9.48 6.53 -5.25
CA ASP A 31 10.42 6.73 -6.37
C ASP A 31 10.04 5.88 -7.61
N ALA A 32 9.47 4.70 -7.40
CA ALA A 32 8.95 3.87 -8.49
C ALA A 32 7.70 4.50 -9.11
N LEU A 33 6.74 4.94 -8.30
CA LEU A 33 5.54 5.64 -8.75
C LEU A 33 5.86 6.96 -9.46
N GLU A 34 6.86 7.71 -8.97
CA GLU A 34 7.29 8.95 -9.60
C GLU A 34 7.87 8.71 -11.00
N ARG A 35 8.71 7.68 -11.15
CA ARG A 35 9.30 7.31 -12.45
C ARG A 35 8.24 6.94 -13.49
N ASP A 36 7.15 6.32 -13.05
CA ASP A 36 6.04 5.92 -13.92
C ASP A 36 4.92 6.98 -14.01
N ALA A 37 5.12 8.19 -13.48
CA ALA A 37 4.05 9.17 -13.31
C ALA A 37 3.34 9.58 -14.62
N GLU A 38 4.05 9.69 -15.74
CA GLU A 38 3.43 10.01 -17.04
C GLU A 38 2.54 8.87 -17.55
N ALA A 39 2.99 7.62 -17.39
CA ALA A 39 2.21 6.44 -17.75
C ALA A 39 0.99 6.32 -16.85
N LEU A 40 1.13 6.54 -15.54
CA LEU A 40 0.04 6.50 -14.57
C LEU A 40 -1.03 7.57 -14.87
N ARG A 41 -0.63 8.79 -15.22
CA ARG A 41 -1.56 9.87 -15.63
C ARG A 41 -2.35 9.52 -16.89
N SER A 42 -1.73 8.80 -17.82
CA SER A 42 -2.31 8.49 -19.13
C SER A 42 -3.08 7.16 -19.13
N ALA A 43 -2.98 6.36 -18.07
CA ALA A 43 -3.54 5.01 -17.99
C ALA A 43 -5.06 4.96 -17.87
N GLY A 44 -5.73 6.07 -17.55
CA GLY A 44 -7.19 6.10 -17.36
C GLY A 44 -7.66 5.24 -16.18
N ILE A 45 -6.92 5.30 -15.07
CA ILE A 45 -7.20 4.54 -13.84
C ILE A 45 -8.49 5.08 -13.20
N ASP A 46 -9.46 4.19 -12.96
CA ASP A 46 -10.73 4.52 -12.30
C ASP A 46 -10.72 4.08 -10.83
N ILE A 47 -10.11 2.94 -10.49
CA ILE A 47 -10.07 2.40 -9.12
C ILE A 47 -8.64 1.98 -8.72
N CYS A 48 -8.15 2.61 -7.65
CA CYS A 48 -6.90 2.26 -6.97
C CYS A 48 -7.19 1.54 -5.65
N LEU A 49 -6.45 0.48 -5.35
CA LEU A 49 -6.49 -0.19 -4.06
C LEU A 49 -5.07 -0.35 -3.48
N GLU A 50 -4.82 0.21 -2.31
CA GLU A 50 -3.64 -0.13 -1.51
C GLU A 50 -4.00 -1.13 -0.41
N VAL A 51 -3.24 -2.22 -0.29
CA VAL A 51 -3.35 -3.16 0.84
C VAL A 51 -2.27 -2.82 1.86
N GLY A 52 -2.65 -2.66 3.13
CA GLY A 52 -1.74 -2.28 4.22
C GLY A 52 -1.26 -0.84 4.11
N SER A 53 -2.19 0.13 4.17
CA SER A 53 -1.85 1.55 3.94
C SER A 53 -0.92 2.18 4.98
N GLY A 54 -0.89 1.67 6.21
CA GLY A 54 -0.10 2.27 7.29
C GLY A 54 -0.42 3.76 7.48
N SER A 55 0.58 4.60 7.23
CA SER A 55 0.46 6.06 7.27
C SER A 55 -0.42 6.67 6.16
N GLY A 56 -0.69 5.95 5.07
CA GLY A 56 -1.44 6.44 3.91
C GLY A 56 -0.63 7.33 2.95
N VAL A 57 0.69 7.41 3.14
CA VAL A 57 1.58 8.23 2.32
C VAL A 57 1.64 7.75 0.88
N VAL A 58 1.67 6.44 0.64
CA VAL A 58 1.72 5.87 -0.72
C VAL A 58 0.43 6.17 -1.48
N SER A 59 -0.73 5.85 -0.92
CA SER A 59 -2.03 6.22 -1.51
C SER A 59 -2.15 7.73 -1.78
N SER A 60 -1.68 8.57 -0.85
CA SER A 60 -1.73 10.03 -1.01
C SER A 60 -0.81 10.53 -2.13
N PHE A 61 0.38 9.93 -2.27
CA PHE A 61 1.30 10.24 -3.34
C PHE A 61 0.75 9.80 -4.70
N LEU A 62 0.21 8.58 -4.79
CA LEU A 62 -0.45 8.09 -6.01
C LEU A 62 -1.61 9.01 -6.42
N ALA A 63 -2.42 9.47 -5.45
CA ALA A 63 -3.50 10.39 -5.71
C ALA A 63 -3.02 11.74 -6.29
N SER A 64 -1.84 12.21 -5.88
CA SER A 64 -1.22 13.41 -6.46
C SER A 64 -0.72 13.21 -7.90
N ILE A 65 -0.41 11.97 -8.29
CA ILE A 65 0.01 11.60 -9.65
C ILE A 65 -1.19 11.45 -10.57
N VAL A 66 -2.11 10.55 -10.20
CA VAL A 66 -3.25 10.10 -11.03
C VAL A 66 -4.36 11.13 -11.06
N GLY A 67 -4.57 11.87 -9.96
CA GLY A 67 -5.54 12.96 -9.87
C GLY A 67 -6.94 12.50 -9.45
N SER A 68 -7.77 13.48 -9.06
CA SER A 68 -9.03 13.28 -8.33
C SER A 68 -10.17 12.57 -9.09
N LYS A 69 -9.94 12.08 -10.31
CA LYS A 69 -10.96 11.34 -11.07
C LYS A 69 -11.04 9.88 -10.64
N ALA A 70 -9.93 9.30 -10.19
CA ALA A 70 -9.91 7.93 -9.70
C ALA A 70 -10.51 7.85 -8.30
N PHE A 71 -11.05 6.67 -7.97
CA PHE A 71 -11.47 6.30 -6.64
C PHE A 71 -10.33 5.59 -5.92
N TYR A 72 -9.90 6.15 -4.78
CA TYR A 72 -8.82 5.60 -3.98
C TYR A 72 -9.38 4.90 -2.75
N MET A 73 -9.14 3.60 -2.64
CA MET A 73 -9.44 2.80 -1.47
C MET A 73 -8.13 2.25 -0.90
N CYS A 74 -8.10 2.07 0.41
CA CYS A 74 -7.06 1.29 1.04
C CYS A 74 -7.62 0.37 2.12
N THR A 75 -6.85 -0.65 2.46
CA THR A 75 -7.13 -1.52 3.60
C THR A 75 -5.98 -1.50 4.59
N ASP A 76 -6.32 -1.70 5.86
CA ASP A 76 -5.32 -2.02 6.88
C ASP A 76 -5.99 -2.85 7.98
N ILE A 77 -5.25 -3.77 8.59
CA ILE A 77 -5.75 -4.54 9.73
C ILE A 77 -5.73 -3.70 11.02
N ASN A 78 -4.83 -2.72 11.10
CA ASN A 78 -4.71 -1.81 12.23
C ASN A 78 -5.73 -0.65 12.12
N PRO A 79 -6.70 -0.53 13.05
CA PRO A 79 -7.66 0.57 13.04
C PRO A 79 -7.01 1.96 13.09
N ALA A 80 -5.87 2.10 13.79
CA ALA A 80 -5.15 3.36 13.87
C ALA A 80 -4.56 3.77 12.52
N ALA A 81 -4.14 2.82 11.68
CA ALA A 81 -3.63 3.08 10.33
C ALA A 81 -4.74 3.59 9.40
N GLY A 82 -5.96 3.07 9.52
CA GLY A 82 -7.12 3.59 8.78
C GLY A 82 -7.42 5.06 9.12
N LEU A 83 -7.39 5.41 10.41
CA LEU A 83 -7.57 6.79 10.87
C LEU A 83 -6.40 7.69 10.44
N CYS A 84 -5.17 7.18 10.55
CA CYS A 84 -3.95 7.88 10.13
C CYS A 84 -3.99 8.20 8.63
N THR A 85 -4.39 7.23 7.80
CA THR A 85 -4.52 7.41 6.37
C THR A 85 -5.54 8.48 6.02
N ALA A 86 -6.67 8.53 6.74
CA ALA A 86 -7.65 9.60 6.55
C ALA A 86 -7.09 10.98 6.90
N GLU A 87 -6.27 11.07 7.95
CA GLU A 87 -5.60 12.32 8.34
C GLU A 87 -4.54 12.76 7.32
N THR A 88 -3.70 11.82 6.83
CA THR A 88 -2.78 12.07 5.71
C THR A 88 -3.52 12.54 4.47
N ALA A 89 -4.63 11.90 4.10
CA ALA A 89 -5.43 12.31 2.96
C ALA A 89 -5.93 13.77 3.12
N ARG A 90 -6.43 14.09 4.31
CA ARG A 90 -6.92 15.42 4.68
C ARG A 90 -5.82 16.48 4.60
N GLU A 91 -4.64 16.23 5.16
CA GLU A 91 -3.50 17.15 5.14
C GLU A 91 -2.97 17.42 3.72
N ASN A 92 -3.15 16.46 2.81
CA ASN A 92 -2.68 16.54 1.43
C ASN A 92 -3.77 16.90 0.42
N ASN A 93 -4.99 17.20 0.89
CA ASN A 93 -6.15 17.57 0.06
C ASN A 93 -6.49 16.51 -1.01
N VAL A 94 -6.42 15.23 -0.63
CA VAL A 94 -6.83 14.09 -1.47
C VAL A 94 -7.95 13.30 -0.78
N HIS A 95 -8.67 12.49 -1.55
CA HIS A 95 -9.76 11.66 -1.03
C HIS A 95 -9.36 10.19 -1.09
N ILE A 96 -9.23 9.56 0.07
CA ILE A 96 -8.90 8.13 0.22
C ILE A 96 -9.95 7.51 1.15
N GLN A 97 -10.44 6.31 0.80
CA GLN A 97 -11.43 5.57 1.58
C GLN A 97 -10.76 4.37 2.28
N PRO A 98 -10.36 4.50 3.56
CA PRO A 98 -9.82 3.40 4.33
C PRO A 98 -10.90 2.40 4.75
N VAL A 99 -10.57 1.11 4.70
CA VAL A 99 -11.42 0.00 5.18
C VAL A 99 -10.59 -0.86 6.13
N ILE A 100 -11.04 -0.98 7.38
CA ILE A 100 -10.36 -1.81 8.38
C ILE A 100 -10.71 -3.27 8.09
N THR A 101 -9.75 -4.05 7.61
CA THR A 101 -9.96 -5.46 7.25
C THR A 101 -8.63 -6.21 7.12
N ASP A 102 -8.69 -7.53 7.23
CA ASP A 102 -7.60 -8.41 6.83
C ASP A 102 -7.53 -8.50 5.30
N LEU A 103 -6.37 -8.12 4.72
CA LEU A 103 -6.10 -8.02 3.29
C LEU A 103 -7.22 -7.30 2.52
N VAL A 104 -8.05 -8.03 1.79
CA VAL A 104 -9.18 -7.51 0.99
C VAL A 104 -10.52 -8.14 1.37
N THR A 105 -10.58 -8.73 2.56
CA THR A 105 -11.80 -9.38 3.07
C THR A 105 -12.95 -8.39 3.08
N GLY A 106 -14.15 -8.84 2.68
CA GLY A 106 -15.34 -8.00 2.57
C GLY A 106 -15.40 -7.08 1.33
N LEU A 107 -14.28 -6.83 0.66
CA LEU A 107 -14.26 -6.11 -0.63
C LEU A 107 -14.56 -7.05 -1.80
N LEU A 108 -14.30 -8.35 -1.63
CA LEU A 108 -14.61 -9.39 -2.60
C LEU A 108 -15.99 -10.02 -2.33
N PRO A 109 -16.73 -10.43 -3.37
CA PRO A 109 -16.38 -10.39 -4.80
C PRO A 109 -16.68 -9.04 -5.48
N ARG A 110 -17.09 -8.01 -4.74
CA ARG A 110 -17.58 -6.73 -5.30
C ARG A 110 -16.53 -6.01 -6.15
N LEU A 111 -15.25 -6.13 -5.78
CA LEU A 111 -14.13 -5.58 -6.53
C LEU A 111 -13.49 -6.55 -7.53
N HIS A 112 -14.06 -7.76 -7.76
CA HIS A 112 -13.52 -8.68 -8.76
C HIS A 112 -13.41 -8.02 -10.14
N GLY A 113 -12.18 -7.94 -10.63
CA GLY A 113 -11.88 -7.30 -11.88
C GLY A 113 -12.34 -5.84 -11.95
N LYS A 114 -12.24 -5.08 -10.86
CA LYS A 114 -12.54 -3.65 -10.88
C LYS A 114 -11.37 -2.78 -10.51
N VAL A 115 -10.35 -3.34 -9.85
CA VAL A 115 -9.15 -2.61 -9.47
C VAL A 115 -8.23 -2.49 -10.69
N ASP A 116 -7.95 -1.27 -11.11
CA ASP A 116 -7.06 -0.98 -12.24
C ASP A 116 -5.59 -0.90 -11.80
N LEU A 117 -5.37 -0.43 -10.57
CA LEU A 117 -4.05 -0.37 -9.95
C LEU A 117 -4.13 -0.83 -8.50
N LEU A 118 -3.37 -1.88 -8.19
CA LEU A 118 -3.18 -2.35 -6.82
C LEU A 118 -1.75 -2.11 -6.36
N LEU A 119 -1.61 -1.56 -5.15
CA LEU A 119 -0.35 -1.37 -4.45
C LEU A 119 -0.34 -2.23 -3.19
N PHE A 120 0.82 -2.79 -2.87
CA PHE A 120 1.03 -3.50 -1.61
C PHE A 120 2.49 -3.42 -1.19
N ASN A 121 2.76 -2.77 -0.06
CA ASN A 121 4.06 -2.81 0.63
C ASN A 121 3.91 -3.72 1.87
N PRO A 122 4.09 -5.04 1.73
CA PRO A 122 3.80 -6.02 2.78
C PRO A 122 4.79 -5.90 3.96
N PRO A 123 4.48 -6.47 5.14
CA PRO A 123 5.50 -6.70 6.16
C PRO A 123 6.54 -7.72 5.64
N TYR A 124 7.81 -7.31 5.55
CA TYR A 124 8.91 -8.12 5.03
C TYR A 124 9.97 -8.47 6.08
N VAL A 125 9.85 -7.98 7.31
CA VAL A 125 10.78 -8.33 8.40
C VAL A 125 10.42 -9.72 8.94
N VAL A 126 11.43 -10.58 9.03
CA VAL A 126 11.28 -11.88 9.69
C VAL A 126 11.33 -11.66 11.20
N THR A 127 10.18 -11.74 11.86
CA THR A 127 10.11 -11.65 13.32
C THR A 127 10.58 -12.96 13.96
N PRO A 128 11.52 -12.94 14.92
CA PRO A 128 11.92 -14.14 15.65
C PRO A 128 10.72 -14.73 16.39
N SER A 129 10.57 -16.05 16.31
CA SER A 129 9.43 -16.80 16.84
C SER A 129 9.18 -16.68 18.36
N ALA A 130 10.09 -16.04 19.10
CA ALA A 130 10.04 -15.90 20.56
C ALA A 130 9.27 -14.66 21.05
N GLU A 131 8.98 -13.67 20.20
CA GLU A 131 8.17 -12.47 20.56
C GLU A 131 6.67 -12.64 20.25
N ILE A 132 6.29 -13.83 19.77
CA ILE A 132 4.95 -14.12 19.25
C ILE A 132 4.03 -14.58 20.39
N GLN A 133 3.45 -13.64 21.10
CA GLN A 133 2.18 -13.87 21.80
C GLN A 133 1.09 -13.03 21.12
N THR A 134 0.07 -13.75 20.65
CA THR A 134 -1.24 -13.29 20.15
C THR A 134 -1.36 -13.01 18.65
N HIS A 135 -1.86 -14.04 17.97
CA HIS A 135 -2.82 -13.99 16.86
C HIS A 135 -2.36 -13.34 15.55
N GLY A 136 -1.64 -14.15 14.77
CA GLY A 136 -1.75 -14.18 13.32
C GLY A 136 -0.90 -13.15 12.60
N ILE A 137 -0.39 -13.58 11.46
CA ILE A 137 0.49 -12.83 10.55
C ILE A 137 1.95 -12.92 11.01
N GLU A 138 2.76 -13.68 10.29
CA GLU A 138 4.11 -13.28 9.87
C GLU A 138 4.81 -14.41 9.11
N ALA A 139 4.68 -14.34 7.78
CA ALA A 139 5.77 -14.68 6.90
C ALA A 139 6.22 -13.35 6.28
N ALA A 140 7.52 -13.11 6.19
CA ALA A 140 8.03 -12.16 5.21
C ALA A 140 7.64 -12.70 3.84
N TRP A 141 6.52 -12.22 3.31
CA TRP A 141 5.94 -12.79 2.10
C TRP A 141 6.92 -12.53 0.95
N ALA A 142 7.48 -13.58 0.38
CA ALA A 142 8.22 -13.43 -0.86
C ALA A 142 7.26 -12.85 -1.90
N GLY A 143 7.69 -11.89 -2.71
CA GLY A 143 6.78 -11.22 -3.66
C GLY A 143 6.03 -12.18 -4.59
N ASP A 144 6.56 -13.38 -4.82
CA ASP A 144 5.92 -14.43 -5.61
C ASP A 144 4.76 -15.12 -4.87
N GLU A 145 4.79 -15.21 -3.54
CA GLU A 145 3.69 -15.72 -2.72
C GLU A 145 2.52 -14.73 -2.68
N ILE A 146 2.81 -13.43 -2.61
CA ILE A 146 1.81 -12.36 -2.72
C ILE A 146 1.12 -12.43 -4.08
N ILE A 147 1.90 -12.63 -5.15
CA ILE A 147 1.34 -12.81 -6.49
C ILE A 147 0.36 -13.97 -6.52
N LYS A 148 0.75 -15.11 -5.95
CA LYS A 148 -0.08 -16.31 -5.93
C LYS A 148 -1.41 -16.11 -5.19
N ILE A 149 -1.39 -15.50 -4.01
CA ILE A 149 -2.61 -15.22 -3.23
C ILE A 149 -3.54 -14.27 -3.97
N LEU A 150 -2.99 -13.20 -4.53
CA LEU A 150 -3.80 -12.22 -5.23
C LEU A 150 -4.32 -12.77 -6.57
N GLN A 151 -3.62 -13.74 -7.17
CA GLN A 151 -4.12 -14.48 -8.33
C GLN A 151 -5.33 -15.36 -7.99
N GLU A 152 -5.35 -16.01 -6.81
CA GLU A 152 -6.55 -16.70 -6.30
C GLU A 152 -7.74 -15.73 -6.10
N CYS A 153 -7.45 -14.45 -5.90
CA CYS A 153 -8.43 -13.36 -5.82
C CYS A 153 -8.79 -12.73 -7.19
N GLY A 154 -8.29 -13.28 -8.31
CA GLY A 154 -8.58 -12.81 -9.68
C GLY A 154 -7.67 -11.69 -10.20
N LEU A 155 -6.56 -11.41 -9.52
CA LEU A 155 -5.59 -10.38 -9.90
C LEU A 155 -4.30 -11.01 -10.45
N ASN A 156 -3.93 -10.68 -11.68
CA ASN A 156 -2.64 -11.10 -12.23
C ASN A 156 -1.55 -10.13 -11.77
N GLY A 157 -0.49 -10.66 -11.16
CA GLY A 157 0.64 -9.88 -10.68
C GLY A 157 1.94 -10.15 -11.42
N ASN A 158 2.78 -9.14 -11.55
CA ASN A 158 4.17 -9.29 -11.96
C ASN A 158 5.09 -8.41 -11.10
N LYS A 159 6.31 -8.90 -10.86
CA LYS A 159 7.37 -8.10 -10.25
C LYS A 159 7.83 -7.05 -11.26
N VAL A 160 7.79 -5.77 -10.87
CA VAL A 160 8.20 -4.64 -11.73
C VAL A 160 9.66 -4.30 -11.46
N ILE A 161 10.03 -4.21 -10.20
CA ILE A 161 11.39 -3.92 -9.76
C ILE A 161 11.71 -4.85 -8.60
N SER A 162 12.95 -5.34 -8.58
CA SER A 162 13.56 -5.94 -7.40
C SER A 162 14.90 -5.25 -7.16
N ARG A 163 15.15 -4.81 -5.93
CA ARG A 163 16.43 -4.22 -5.54
C ARG A 163 16.91 -4.85 -4.25
N GLN A 164 18.20 -5.14 -4.21
CA GLN A 164 18.85 -5.54 -2.98
C GLN A 164 19.00 -4.30 -2.07
N ALA A 165 18.45 -4.38 -0.86
CA ALA A 165 18.56 -3.38 0.19
C ALA A 165 19.23 -4.05 1.39
N GLY A 166 20.56 -3.90 1.51
CA GLY A 166 21.34 -4.62 2.51
C GLY A 166 21.30 -6.14 2.32
N ARG A 167 20.77 -6.86 3.31
CA ARG A 167 20.61 -8.33 3.28
C ARG A 167 19.27 -8.77 2.67
N GLU A 168 18.43 -7.83 2.28
CA GLU A 168 17.04 -8.08 1.89
C GLU A 168 16.81 -7.68 0.43
N TYR A 169 15.68 -8.11 -0.13
CA TYR A 169 15.23 -7.72 -1.46
C TYR A 169 13.89 -6.99 -1.37
N LEU A 170 13.88 -5.72 -1.76
CA LEU A 170 12.66 -4.96 -1.94
C LEU A 170 12.11 -5.24 -3.35
N SER A 171 10.88 -5.74 -3.42
CA SER A 171 10.19 -6.00 -4.68
C SER A 171 8.96 -5.11 -4.81
N VAL A 172 8.90 -4.33 -5.88
CA VAL A 172 7.66 -3.63 -6.28
C VAL A 172 6.88 -4.58 -7.17
N LEU A 173 5.68 -4.94 -6.74
CA LEU A 173 4.75 -5.77 -7.50
C LEU A 173 3.68 -4.89 -8.15
N LYS A 174 3.36 -5.15 -9.41
CA LYS A 174 2.23 -4.55 -10.11
C LYS A 174 1.21 -5.62 -10.40
N PHE A 175 -0.05 -5.29 -10.13
CA PHE A 175 -1.16 -6.16 -10.44
C PHE A 175 -2.10 -5.51 -11.44
N TYR A 176 -2.72 -6.35 -12.25
CA TYR A 176 -3.74 -5.97 -13.21
C TYR A 176 -4.83 -7.04 -13.22
N LYS A 177 -6.00 -6.62 -13.68
CA LYS A 177 -7.15 -7.50 -13.84
C LYS A 177 -6.88 -8.60 -14.89
N SER A 178 -7.38 -9.82 -14.61
CA SER A 178 -7.45 -10.93 -15.58
C SER A 178 -8.55 -10.75 -16.62
#